data_AF-A0A1M3NZB8-F1
#
_entry.id   AF-A0A1M3NZB8-F1
#
_cell.length_a   1.000
_cell.length_b   1.000
_cell.length_c   1.000
_cell.angle_alpha   90.00
_cell.angle_beta   90.00
_cell.angle_gamma   90.00
#
_symmetry.space_group_name_H-M   'P 1'
#
loop_
_entity.id
_entity.type
_entity.pdbx_description
1 polymer ?
#
loop_
_entity_poly.entity_id
_entity_poly.type
_entity_poly.pdbx_seq_one_letter_code
_entity_poly.pdbx_strand_id
1 'polypeptide(L)'
;MTDYIQVWQCIGCGRIEAPQTCIGVCRDRKAFMVGKDDHERALAANAVLQQQLERTRAMLLRFGRAEPKPGQWENSWRALQAQVQEALAMLASADGVKPPA
;
A
#
# COMPACT_ATOMS: atom_id res chain seq x y z
N MET A 1 -2.88 -13.33 -8.23
CA MET A 1 -1.80 -14.21 -7.77
C MET A 1 -0.56 -13.73 -8.48
N THR A 2 0.34 -13.05 -7.76
CA THR A 2 1.58 -12.55 -8.38
C THR A 2 2.59 -13.68 -8.31
N ASP A 3 2.53 -14.58 -9.28
CA ASP A 3 3.49 -15.67 -9.36
C ASP A 3 4.86 -15.09 -9.67
N TYR A 4 5.80 -15.31 -8.76
CA TYR A 4 7.17 -14.86 -8.94
C TYR A 4 7.86 -15.74 -9.97
N ILE A 5 8.43 -15.11 -10.99
CA ILE A 5 9.29 -15.78 -11.94
C ILE A 5 10.71 -15.74 -11.39
N GLN A 6 11.26 -16.91 -11.09
CA GLN A 6 12.68 -17.01 -10.74
C GLN A 6 13.53 -16.77 -11.99
N VAL A 7 14.59 -15.98 -11.86
CA VAL A 7 15.59 -15.74 -12.90
C VAL A 7 17.00 -15.74 -12.32
N TRP A 8 18.01 -15.85 -13.19
CA TRP A 8 19.39 -15.54 -12.85
C TRP A 8 19.73 -14.15 -13.36
N GLN A 9 20.23 -13.29 -12.48
CA GLN A 9 20.64 -11.93 -12.82
C GLN A 9 22.14 -11.74 -12.63
N CYS A 10 22.85 -11.31 -13.67
CA CYS A 10 24.26 -10.96 -13.57
C CYS A 10 24.47 -9.76 -12.66
N ILE A 11 25.32 -9.90 -11.63
CA ILE A 11 25.60 -8.81 -10.67
C ILE A 11 26.42 -7.65 -11.27
N GLY A 12 27.05 -7.87 -12.43
CA GLY A 12 27.88 -6.85 -13.09
C GLY A 12 27.10 -6.00 -14.09
N CYS A 13 26.40 -6.64 -15.04
CA CYS A 13 25.71 -5.95 -16.13
C CYS A 13 24.18 -6.03 -16.06
N GLY A 14 23.61 -6.75 -15.10
CA GLY A 14 22.16 -6.88 -14.92
C GLY A 14 21.44 -7.78 -15.91
N ARG A 15 22.15 -8.49 -16.81
CA ARG A 15 21.57 -9.45 -17.76
C ARG A 15 20.72 -10.50 -17.04
N ILE A 16 19.56 -10.82 -17.63
CA ILE A 16 18.59 -11.79 -17.09
C ILE A 16 18.61 -13.03 -17.97
N GLU A 17 18.74 -14.19 -17.34
CA GLU A 17 18.73 -15.49 -18.01
C GLU A 17 17.65 -16.40 -17.41
N ALA A 18 17.15 -17.33 -18.23
CA ALA A 18 16.18 -18.34 -17.79
C ALA A 18 16.78 -19.21 -16.66
N PRO A 19 15.95 -19.83 -15.80
CA PRO A 19 16.43 -20.79 -14.81
C PRO A 19 17.23 -21.91 -15.46
N GLN A 20 18.53 -21.96 -15.20
CA GLN A 20 19.43 -23.04 -15.59
C GLN A 20 20.14 -23.57 -14.34
N THR A 21 20.64 -24.81 -14.40
CA THR A 21 21.48 -25.38 -13.33
C THR A 21 22.79 -24.61 -13.27
N CYS A 22 23.02 -23.89 -12.18
CA CYS A 22 24.27 -23.16 -11.97
C CYS A 22 25.42 -24.15 -11.73
N ILE A 23 26.44 -24.13 -12.60
CA ILE A 23 27.64 -24.96 -12.48
C ILE A 23 28.79 -24.27 -11.70
N GLY A 24 28.50 -23.17 -11.00
CA GLY A 24 29.45 -22.54 -10.06
C GLY A 24 30.49 -21.60 -10.69
N VAL A 25 30.38 -21.26 -11.98
CA VAL A 25 31.25 -20.29 -12.66
C VAL A 25 30.60 -18.91 -12.88
N CYS A 26 29.28 -18.82 -12.75
CA CYS A 26 28.54 -17.57 -12.94
C CYS A 26 28.63 -16.70 -11.68
N ARG A 27 28.81 -15.38 -11.83
CA ARG A 27 28.64 -14.41 -10.73
C ARG A 27 27.17 -14.00 -10.55
N ASP A 28 26.25 -14.75 -11.11
CA ASP A 28 24.84 -14.37 -11.18
C ASP A 28 24.14 -14.65 -9.85
N ARG A 29 23.21 -13.77 -9.47
CA ARG A 29 22.38 -13.94 -8.29
C ARG A 29 20.99 -14.44 -8.69
N LYS A 30 20.42 -15.30 -7.85
CA LYS A 30 19.01 -15.67 -7.96
C LYS A 30 18.16 -14.44 -7.67
N ALA A 31 17.24 -14.10 -8.57
CA ALA A 31 16.30 -13.00 -8.43
C ALA A 31 14.88 -13.49 -8.72
N PHE A 32 13.91 -12.72 -8.26
CA PHE A 32 12.50 -12.94 -8.50
C PHE A 32 11.92 -11.72 -9.19
N MET A 33 11.16 -11.96 -10.25
CA MET A 33 10.51 -10.92 -11.03
C MET A 33 9.01 -11.13 -11.03
N VAL A 34 8.29 -10.04 -11.25
CA VAL A 34 6.83 -10.03 -11.42
C VAL A 34 6.51 -9.45 -12.79
N GLY A 35 5.33 -9.79 -13.33
CA GLY A 35 4.85 -9.17 -14.55
C GLY A 35 4.76 -7.65 -14.40
N LYS A 36 5.07 -6.92 -15.47
CA LYS A 36 4.98 -5.45 -15.47
C LYS A 36 3.59 -4.98 -15.02
N ASP A 37 2.53 -5.56 -15.60
CA ASP A 37 1.17 -5.15 -15.30
C ASP A 37 0.76 -5.45 -13.85
N ASP A 38 1.27 -6.54 -13.26
CA ASP A 38 1.08 -6.83 -11.83
C ASP A 38 1.76 -5.79 -10.95
N HIS A 39 2.98 -5.40 -11.31
CA HIS A 39 3.72 -4.36 -10.59
C HIS A 39 3.00 -3.01 -10.68
N GLU A 40 2.57 -2.60 -11.87
CA GLU A 40 1.84 -1.34 -12.08
C GLU A 40 0.50 -1.33 -11.33
N ARG A 41 -0.25 -2.44 -11.34
CA ARG A 41 -1.47 -2.58 -10.51
C ARG A 41 -1.17 -2.43 -9.02
N ALA A 42 -0.10 -3.08 -8.53
CA ALA A 42 0.29 -2.98 -7.13
C ALA A 42 0.69 -1.55 -6.75
N LEU A 43 1.42 -0.84 -7.61
CA LEU A 43 1.78 0.57 -7.40
C LEU A 43 0.54 1.48 -7.38
N ALA A 44 -0.40 1.29 -8.30
CA ALA A 44 -1.63 2.06 -8.33
C ALA A 44 -2.48 1.83 -7.07
N ALA A 45 -2.63 0.57 -6.64
CA ALA A 45 -3.32 0.24 -5.39
C ALA A 45 -2.62 0.85 -4.16
N ASN A 46 -1.29 0.81 -4.12
CA ASN A 46 -0.50 1.41 -3.04
C ASN A 46 -0.70 2.94 -2.98
N ALA A 47 -0.69 3.62 -4.12
CA ALA A 47 -0.92 5.06 -4.18
C ALA A 47 -2.30 5.45 -3.62
N VAL A 48 -3.34 4.68 -3.94
CA VAL A 48 -4.70 4.86 -3.39
C VAL A 48 -4.71 4.69 -1.87
N LEU A 49 -4.07 3.62 -1.36
CA LEU A 49 -3.98 3.36 0.09
C LEU A 49 -3.21 4.47 0.83
N GLN A 50 -2.10 4.94 0.26
CA GLN A 50 -1.32 6.05 0.83
C GLN A 50 -2.16 7.34 0.92
N GLN A 51 -2.91 7.67 -0.13
CA GLN A 51 -3.77 8.84 -0.14
C GLN A 51 -4.88 8.74 0.93
N GLN A 52 -5.47 7.56 1.10
CA GLN A 52 -6.46 7.31 2.14
C GLN A 52 -5.86 7.42 3.54
N LEU A 53 -4.68 6.83 3.76
CA LEU A 53 -3.98 6.90 5.04
C LEU A 53 -3.68 8.35 5.44
N GLU A 54 -3.17 9.17 4.52
CA GLU A 54 -2.89 10.58 4.79
C GLU A 54 -4.17 11.38 5.08
N ARG A 55 -5.28 11.10 4.37
CA ARG A 55 -6.58 11.75 4.66
C ARG A 55 -7.08 11.39 6.06
N THR A 56 -7.04 10.11 6.43
CA THR A 56 -7.42 9.64 7.77
C THR A 56 -6.53 10.24 8.85
N ARG A 57 -5.21 10.29 8.61
CA ARG A 57 -4.24 10.91 9.51
C ARG A 57 -4.53 12.38 9.75
N ALA A 58 -4.85 13.13 8.69
CA ALA A 58 -5.21 14.55 8.80
C ALA A 58 -6.47 14.77 9.66
N MET A 59 -7.49 13.92 9.50
CA MET A 59 -8.70 13.96 10.33
C MET A 59 -8.39 13.69 11.81
N LEU A 60 -7.59 12.65 12.09
CA LEU A 60 -7.18 12.31 13.47
C LEU A 60 -6.34 13.42 14.12
N LEU A 61 -5.40 14.02 13.38
CA LEU A 61 -4.60 15.15 13.89
C LEU A 61 -5.46 16.39 14.18
N ARG A 62 -6.45 16.67 13.34
CA ARG A 62 -7.39 17.76 13.57
C ARG A 62 -8.16 17.54 14.87
N PHE A 63 -8.59 16.32 15.14
CA PHE A 63 -9.27 15.98 16.40
C PHE A 63 -8.34 16.06 17.62
N GLY A 64 -7.15 15.44 17.56
CA GLY A 64 -6.20 15.45 18.68
C GLY A 64 -5.74 16.85 19.09
N ARG A 65 -5.96 17.86 18.23
CA ARG A 65 -5.66 19.28 18.50
C ARG A 65 -6.90 20.15 18.70
N ALA A 66 -8.11 19.59 18.60
CA ALA A 66 -9.33 20.36 18.72
C ALA A 66 -9.63 20.65 20.19
N GLU A 67 -9.67 21.94 20.56
CA GLU A 67 -10.13 22.38 21.86
C GLU A 67 -11.55 22.96 21.72
N PRO A 68 -12.59 22.28 22.24
CA PRO A 68 -13.95 22.77 22.12
C PRO A 68 -14.12 24.05 22.96
N LYS A 69 -14.85 25.03 22.41
CA LYS A 69 -15.24 26.23 23.18
C LYS A 69 -16.11 25.81 24.38
N PRO A 70 -16.09 26.59 25.48
CA PRO A 70 -16.99 26.36 26.61
C PRO A 70 -18.45 26.24 26.15
N GLY A 71 -19.14 25.19 26.59
CA GLY A 71 -20.54 24.93 26.24
C GLY A 71 -20.79 24.39 24.81
N GLN A 72 -19.74 24.17 24.00
CA GLN A 72 -19.87 23.67 22.61
C GLN A 72 -19.34 22.24 22.43
N TRP A 73 -19.04 21.53 23.52
CA TRP A 73 -18.43 20.20 23.47
C TRP A 73 -19.32 19.18 22.73
N GLU A 74 -20.65 19.25 22.89
CA GLU A 74 -21.61 18.34 22.25
C GLU A 74 -21.63 18.52 20.72
N ASN A 75 -21.59 19.78 20.25
CA ASN A 75 -21.55 20.09 18.83
C ASN A 75 -20.22 19.65 18.20
N SER A 76 -19.11 19.89 18.88
CA SER A 76 -17.78 19.40 18.47
C SER A 76 -17.73 17.88 18.44
N TRP A 77 -18.34 17.20 19.42
CA TRP A 77 -18.42 15.75 19.50
C TRP A 77 -19.26 15.13 18.37
N ARG A 78 -20.44 15.70 18.06
CA ARG A 78 -21.27 15.23 16.93
C ARG A 78 -20.57 15.43 15.59
N ALA A 79 -19.90 16.57 15.40
CA ALA A 79 -19.11 16.83 14.19
C ALA A 79 -17.98 15.81 14.02
N LEU A 80 -17.34 15.42 15.13
CA LEU A 80 -16.33 14.36 15.13
C LEU A 80 -16.92 13.00 14.74
N GLN A 81 -18.03 12.61 15.36
CA GLN A 81 -18.67 11.33 15.03
C GLN A 81 -19.01 11.24 13.54
N ALA A 82 -19.53 12.32 12.95
CA ALA A 82 -19.78 12.37 11.50
C ALA A 82 -18.50 12.17 10.66
N GLN A 83 -17.41 12.86 11.01
CA GLN A 83 -16.12 12.73 10.31
C GLN A 83 -15.52 11.32 10.43
N VAL A 84 -15.65 10.68 11.62
CA VAL A 84 -15.20 9.30 11.83
C VAL A 84 -16.02 8.32 11.00
N GLN A 85 -17.34 8.48 10.95
CA GLN A 85 -18.19 7.62 10.11
C GLN A 85 -17.85 7.76 8.63
N GLU A 86 -17.57 8.97 8.14
CA GLU A 86 -17.10 9.20 6.77
C GLU A 86 -15.76 8.49 6.51
N ALA A 87 -14.79 8.63 7.43
CA ALA A 87 -13.49 7.97 7.31
C ALA A 87 -13.61 6.44 7.30
N LEU A 88 -14.43 5.86 8.19
CA LEU A 88 -14.68 4.42 8.26
C LEU A 88 -15.39 3.92 6.99
N ALA A 89 -16.33 4.68 6.43
CA ALA A 89 -16.98 4.33 5.16
C ALA A 89 -15.98 4.34 4.00
N MET A 90 -15.08 5.32 3.94
CA MET A 90 -14.02 5.37 2.94
C MET A 90 -13.08 4.16 3.02
N LEU A 91 -12.71 3.74 4.23
CA LEU A 91 -11.83 2.58 4.45
C LEU A 91 -12.54 1.25 4.11
N ALA A 92 -13.80 1.09 4.53
CA ALA A 92 -14.60 -0.11 4.22
C ALA A 92 -14.85 -0.27 2.71
N SER A 93 -14.94 0.84 1.97
CA SER A 93 -15.04 0.83 0.50
C SER A 93 -13.75 0.35 -0.17
N ALA A 94 -12.60 0.50 0.49
CA ALA A 94 -11.30 0.06 0.00
C ALA A 94 -11.04 -1.42 0.31
N ASP A 95 -11.56 -1.93 1.44
CA ASP A 95 -11.48 -3.35 1.84
C ASP A 95 -12.25 -4.30 0.89
N GLY A 96 -13.09 -3.75 0.00
CA GLY A 96 -13.71 -4.49 -1.11
C GLY A 96 -12.72 -5.02 -2.17
N VAL A 97 -11.45 -4.61 -2.11
CA VAL A 97 -10.37 -5.24 -2.87
C VAL A 97 -9.93 -6.50 -2.12
N LYS A 98 -10.54 -7.62 -2.48
CA LYS A 98 -10.18 -8.96 -1.99
C LYS A 98 -8.65 -9.17 -2.11
N PRO A 99 -7.93 -9.51 -1.03
CA PRO A 99 -6.52 -9.87 -1.13
C PRO A 99 -6.37 -11.10 -2.04
N PRO A 100 -5.33 -11.17 -2.90
CA PRO A 100 -5.13 -12.34 -3.73
C PRO A 100 -4.90 -13.57 -2.83
N ALA A 101 -5.73 -14.59 -3.04
CA ALA A 101 -5.56 -15.93 -2.49
C ALA A 101 -4.22 -16.54 -2.92
#